data_AF-A0A4Q7TIQ9-F1
#
_entry.id   AF-A0A4Q7TIQ9-F1
#
_cell.length_a   1.000
_cell.length_b   1.000
_cell.length_c   1.000
_cell.angle_alpha   90.00
_cell.angle_beta   90.00
_cell.angle_gamma   90.00
#
_symmetry.space_group_name_H-M   'P 1'
#
loop_
_entity.id
_entity.type
_entity.pdbx_description
1 polymer ?
#
loop_
_entity_poly.entity_id
_entity_poly.type
_entity_poly.pdbx_seq_one_letter_code
_entity_poly.pdbx_strand_id
1 'polypeptide(L)'
;MSDSSGRWSAFIRSFIDAFLKASRKSSGSAGGVSAKPKPPATQSTATRPAPSQRTGNGRTSAEYGEASPGQYGPGATRELSHAEIQALRPSYAPEADGDPDPGEIVWTWVPYVENDGRGKDRPVLIIARIDAETTAGCYLSTKEHRGFVSVGSGPWDSKGRESFLSPERILLVSHDGMRREGNVLPRERFDPAVAAVLRAHGVTGSH
;
A
#
# COMPACT_ATOMS: atom_id res chain seq x y z
N MET A 1 34.20 -26.41 -9.08
CA MET A 1 32.96 -27.20 -9.29
C MET A 1 32.27 -27.40 -7.96
N SER A 2 30.93 -27.36 -7.95
CA SER A 2 30.04 -27.90 -6.91
C SER A 2 30.06 -27.26 -5.50
N ASP A 3 29.29 -26.18 -5.38
CA ASP A 3 28.17 -25.98 -4.44
C ASP A 3 28.01 -26.92 -3.21
N SER A 4 27.75 -26.34 -2.03
CA SER A 4 26.69 -26.81 -1.13
C SER A 4 26.28 -25.77 -0.07
N SER A 5 25.09 -25.21 -0.28
CA SER A 5 23.98 -25.02 0.69
C SER A 5 24.26 -24.87 2.21
N GLY A 6 23.70 -23.83 2.84
CA GLY A 6 23.85 -23.64 4.30
C GLY A 6 23.01 -22.58 5.02
N ARG A 7 21.68 -22.80 5.14
CA ARG A 7 20.86 -22.43 6.32
C ARG A 7 20.74 -20.94 6.71
N TRP A 8 19.63 -20.30 6.32
CA TRP A 8 19.10 -19.10 6.99
C TRP A 8 17.76 -19.42 7.66
N SER A 9 17.71 -19.32 8.99
CA SER A 9 16.54 -19.71 9.78
C SER A 9 15.99 -18.56 10.65
N ALA A 10 14.87 -18.00 10.17
CA ALA A 10 13.75 -17.43 10.93
C ALA A 10 13.93 -16.16 11.80
N PHE A 11 12.75 -15.60 12.17
CA PHE A 11 12.47 -14.53 13.15
C PHE A 11 12.71 -13.07 12.68
N ILE A 12 11.87 -12.06 12.98
CA ILE A 12 10.71 -11.96 13.90
C ILE A 12 9.61 -10.96 13.40
N ARG A 13 8.34 -11.36 13.61
CA ARG A 13 7.08 -10.65 13.96
C ARG A 13 6.82 -9.16 13.61
N SER A 14 5.66 -8.93 12.97
CA SER A 14 4.59 -7.91 13.18
C SER A 14 4.89 -6.42 13.46
N PHE A 15 4.14 -5.49 12.83
CA PHE A 15 2.94 -4.84 13.43
C PHE A 15 2.18 -3.98 12.39
N ILE A 16 0.91 -3.67 12.68
CA ILE A 16 -0.15 -3.15 11.77
C ILE A 16 -0.65 -1.77 12.31
N ASP A 17 -1.51 -1.07 11.54
CA ASP A 17 -2.36 0.09 11.91
C ASP A 17 -1.72 1.49 12.09
N ALA A 18 -2.41 2.62 11.84
CA ALA A 18 -3.69 2.90 11.14
C ALA A 18 -3.81 4.41 10.78
N PHE A 19 -4.92 4.80 10.12
CA PHE A 19 -5.28 6.14 9.65
C PHE A 19 -6.21 6.90 10.63
N LEU A 20 -6.29 8.25 10.49
CA LEU A 20 -7.10 9.24 11.25
C LEU A 20 -6.72 9.42 12.75
N LYS A 21 -6.50 10.63 13.27
CA LYS A 21 -7.34 11.84 13.15
C LYS A 21 -6.58 13.11 13.56
N ALA A 22 -6.78 14.22 12.87
CA ALA A 22 -6.14 15.52 13.19
C ALA A 22 -6.91 16.34 14.25
N SER A 23 -6.17 17.23 14.94
CA SER A 23 -6.63 18.46 15.63
C SER A 23 -7.71 18.33 16.72
N ARG A 24 -7.48 18.68 18.00
CA ARG A 24 -6.77 19.85 18.56
C ARG A 24 -6.60 19.64 20.08
N LYS A 25 -5.53 20.16 20.70
CA LYS A 25 -5.39 20.25 22.15
C LYS A 25 -5.13 21.71 22.56
N SER A 26 -6.06 22.31 23.30
CA SER A 26 -5.77 23.45 24.18
C SER A 26 -6.21 23.10 25.60
N SER A 27 -5.68 23.84 26.57
CA SER A 27 -5.67 23.47 27.98
C SER A 27 -6.67 24.27 28.81
N GLY A 28 -7.29 23.60 29.80
CA GLY A 28 -7.22 24.08 31.18
C GLY A 28 -8.46 24.73 31.80
N SER A 29 -8.88 24.08 32.90
CA SER A 29 -9.35 24.68 34.16
C SER A 29 -10.85 24.95 34.40
N ALA A 30 -11.19 24.76 35.67
CA ALA A 30 -12.50 24.49 36.28
C ALA A 30 -13.35 25.73 36.65
N GLY A 31 -14.63 25.50 36.99
CA GLY A 31 -15.41 26.44 37.81
C GLY A 31 -16.95 26.30 37.80
N GLY A 32 -17.51 25.62 38.81
CA GLY A 32 -18.63 26.15 39.63
C GLY A 32 -20.08 26.32 39.11
N VAL A 33 -20.97 25.50 39.71
CA VAL A 33 -22.31 25.82 40.31
C VAL A 33 -23.58 26.18 39.50
N SER A 34 -24.64 25.42 39.85
CA SER A 34 -26.05 25.82 40.13
C SER A 34 -27.16 25.98 39.05
N ALA A 35 -28.15 25.07 39.19
CA ALA A 35 -29.61 25.28 39.27
C ALA A 35 -30.50 25.56 38.03
N LYS A 36 -31.69 24.92 38.06
CA LYS A 36 -32.87 24.99 37.15
C LYS A 36 -33.80 26.14 37.57
N PRO A 37 -34.75 26.67 36.74
CA PRO A 37 -35.89 25.91 36.15
C PRO A 37 -36.33 26.34 34.71
N LYS A 38 -37.32 25.68 34.06
CA LYS A 38 -37.99 26.19 32.83
C LYS A 38 -39.35 25.54 32.49
N PRO A 39 -40.46 26.31 32.49
CA PRO A 39 -41.74 26.04 31.79
C PRO A 39 -42.19 27.24 30.89
N PRO A 40 -43.34 27.23 30.20
CA PRO A 40 -44.08 26.16 29.50
C PRO A 40 -44.16 26.46 27.97
N ALA A 41 -45.20 26.09 27.21
CA ALA A 41 -45.40 24.77 26.58
C ALA A 41 -46.42 24.92 25.41
N THR A 42 -46.22 24.21 24.29
CA THR A 42 -47.26 24.04 23.25
C THR A 42 -47.21 22.62 22.68
N GLN A 43 -48.38 22.04 22.44
CA GLN A 43 -48.59 20.64 22.07
C GLN A 43 -48.77 20.50 20.56
N SER A 44 -48.35 19.36 20.00
CA SER A 44 -48.90 18.80 18.76
C SER A 44 -48.93 17.27 18.85
N THR A 45 -50.09 16.71 18.48
CA THR A 45 -50.36 15.28 18.28
C THR A 45 -49.81 14.86 16.88
N ALA A 46 -49.76 13.59 16.43
CA ALA A 46 -50.40 12.35 16.86
C ALA A 46 -49.64 11.09 16.34
N THR A 47 -50.12 9.91 16.76
CA THR A 47 -50.09 8.62 16.03
C THR A 47 -48.79 7.80 15.96
N ARG A 48 -48.87 6.60 16.56
CA ARG A 48 -47.89 5.49 16.53
C ARG A 48 -48.39 4.37 15.59
N PRO A 49 -47.52 3.76 14.77
CA PRO A 49 -47.68 2.36 14.35
C PRO A 49 -46.66 1.41 15.01
N ALA A 50 -46.94 0.11 14.90
CA ALA A 50 -46.27 -1.00 15.62
C ALA A 50 -44.91 -1.42 14.99
N PRO A 51 -44.06 -2.19 15.71
CA PRO A 51 -42.76 -2.60 15.19
C PRO A 51 -42.89 -3.70 14.14
N SER A 52 -42.41 -3.45 12.92
CA SER A 52 -42.30 -4.49 11.89
C SER A 52 -41.12 -5.41 12.18
N GLN A 53 -41.39 -6.71 12.36
CA GLN A 53 -40.38 -7.74 12.53
C GLN A 53 -39.57 -7.88 11.23
N ARG A 54 -38.33 -7.40 11.22
CA ARG A 54 -37.39 -7.66 10.12
C ARG A 54 -36.52 -8.86 10.47
N THR A 55 -36.99 -10.02 10.01
CA THR A 55 -36.24 -11.23 9.64
C THR A 55 -34.77 -11.26 10.08
N GLY A 56 -34.46 -12.11 11.06
CA GLY A 56 -33.07 -12.40 11.39
C GLY A 56 -32.39 -13.17 10.25
N ASN A 57 -31.32 -12.60 9.69
CA ASN A 57 -30.31 -13.39 8.99
C ASN A 57 -29.25 -13.83 10.00
N GLY A 58 -28.86 -15.10 9.93
CA GLY A 58 -28.04 -15.76 10.93
C GLY A 58 -26.59 -15.25 11.00
N ARG A 59 -25.94 -15.60 12.10
CA ARG A 59 -24.49 -15.51 12.26
C ARG A 59 -23.81 -16.52 11.32
N THR A 60 -23.13 -16.02 10.30
CA THR A 60 -21.98 -16.67 9.63
C THR A 60 -21.13 -15.58 8.99
N SER A 61 -19.81 -15.78 8.90
CA SER A 61 -18.81 -14.85 8.33
C SER A 61 -18.67 -13.47 9.00
N ALA A 62 -18.56 -13.44 10.33
CA ALA A 62 -17.58 -12.55 10.94
C ALA A 62 -16.20 -13.24 10.87
N GLU A 63 -15.12 -12.47 10.77
CA GLU A 63 -13.72 -12.91 10.99
C GLU A 63 -13.01 -13.70 9.87
N TYR A 64 -13.38 -13.47 8.60
CA TYR A 64 -12.37 -13.39 7.54
C TYR A 64 -12.25 -11.94 7.12
N GLY A 65 -11.06 -11.35 7.27
CA GLY A 65 -10.80 -9.98 6.85
C GLY A 65 -11.04 -9.83 5.36
N GLU A 66 -11.65 -8.71 4.95
CA GLU A 66 -11.85 -8.36 3.56
C GLU A 66 -10.49 -8.39 2.83
N ALA A 67 -10.43 -9.10 1.70
CA ALA A 67 -9.17 -9.30 0.98
C ALA A 67 -8.61 -7.95 0.53
N SER A 68 -7.31 -7.74 0.70
CA SER A 68 -6.68 -6.48 0.28
C SER A 68 -6.69 -6.36 -1.26
N PRO A 69 -6.86 -5.16 -1.83
CA PRO A 69 -6.55 -4.91 -3.24
C PRO A 69 -5.16 -5.45 -3.59
N GLY A 70 -5.07 -6.11 -4.75
CA GLY A 70 -3.85 -6.79 -5.19
C GLY A 70 -3.57 -8.14 -4.53
N GLN A 71 -4.40 -8.64 -3.60
CA GLN A 71 -4.15 -9.92 -2.93
C GLN A 71 -4.57 -11.15 -3.76
N TYR A 72 -5.72 -11.09 -4.43
CA TYR A 72 -6.31 -12.20 -5.20
C TYR A 72 -7.07 -11.67 -6.42
N GLY A 73 -7.43 -12.58 -7.34
CA GLY A 73 -8.25 -12.26 -8.52
C GLY A 73 -7.43 -11.70 -9.70
N PRO A 74 -8.12 -11.14 -10.72
CA PRO A 74 -7.45 -10.64 -11.93
C PRO A 74 -6.44 -9.52 -11.68
N GLY A 75 -6.75 -8.60 -10.75
CA GLY A 75 -5.86 -7.50 -10.34
C GLY A 75 -4.78 -7.90 -9.31
N ALA A 76 -4.53 -9.18 -9.07
CA ALA A 76 -3.55 -9.64 -8.09
C ALA A 76 -2.12 -9.20 -8.44
N THR A 77 -1.45 -8.57 -7.48
CA THR A 77 -0.03 -8.21 -7.61
C THR A 77 0.82 -9.46 -7.52
N ARG A 78 1.61 -9.71 -8.56
CA ARG A 78 2.46 -10.91 -8.72
C ARG A 78 3.87 -10.53 -9.13
N GLU A 79 4.83 -11.45 -8.98
CA GLU A 79 6.14 -11.26 -9.61
C GLU A 79 6.05 -11.43 -11.13
N LEU A 80 6.85 -10.63 -11.85
CA LEU A 80 7.06 -10.80 -13.29
C LEU A 80 8.02 -11.95 -13.56
N SER A 81 7.73 -12.72 -14.61
CA SER A 81 8.66 -13.71 -15.15
C SER A 81 9.86 -13.03 -15.83
N HIS A 82 10.96 -13.76 -15.96
CA HIS A 82 12.18 -13.23 -16.61
C HIS A 82 11.91 -12.70 -18.03
N ALA A 83 11.04 -13.36 -18.81
CA ALA A 83 10.69 -12.91 -20.16
C ALA A 83 9.92 -11.58 -20.16
N GLU A 84 8.99 -11.39 -19.23
CA GLU A 84 8.28 -10.11 -19.06
C GLU A 84 9.25 -9.00 -18.62
N ILE A 85 10.21 -9.31 -17.73
CA ILE A 85 11.24 -8.37 -17.27
C ILE A 85 12.13 -7.88 -18.43
N GLN A 86 12.56 -8.76 -19.32
CA GLN A 86 13.33 -8.38 -20.52
C GLN A 86 12.53 -7.52 -21.53
N ALA A 87 11.20 -7.61 -21.50
CA ALA A 87 10.31 -6.82 -22.35
C ALA A 87 10.05 -5.40 -21.80
N LEU A 88 10.34 -5.13 -20.52
CA LEU A 88 10.04 -3.84 -19.89
C LEU A 88 10.74 -2.67 -20.58
N ARG A 89 10.08 -1.51 -20.58
CA ARG A 89 10.61 -0.23 -21.03
C ARG A 89 10.44 0.80 -19.92
N PRO A 90 11.42 0.93 -19.00
CA PRO A 90 11.33 1.90 -17.93
C PRO A 90 11.23 3.33 -18.46
N SER A 91 10.39 4.12 -17.81
CA SER A 91 10.10 5.51 -18.19
C SER A 91 9.87 6.35 -16.93
N TYR A 92 9.89 7.67 -17.08
CA TYR A 92 9.50 8.59 -16.01
C TYR A 92 8.43 9.53 -16.56
N ALA A 93 7.19 9.27 -16.17
CA ALA A 93 5.99 9.98 -16.59
C ALA A 93 4.94 9.93 -15.45
N PRO A 94 5.24 10.49 -14.27
CA PRO A 94 4.26 10.54 -13.18
C PRO A 94 3.09 11.47 -13.54
N GLU A 95 1.86 10.98 -13.41
CA GLU A 95 0.62 11.73 -13.62
C GLU A 95 -0.31 11.49 -12.43
N ALA A 96 -1.07 12.50 -12.03
CA ALA A 96 -1.95 12.47 -10.85
C ALA A 96 -3.42 12.33 -11.27
N ASP A 97 -3.72 11.22 -11.95
CA ASP A 97 -5.05 10.87 -12.47
C ASP A 97 -5.75 9.77 -11.68
N GLY A 98 -5.01 9.01 -10.87
CA GLY A 98 -5.49 7.88 -10.07
C GLY A 98 -4.89 6.54 -10.49
N ASP A 99 -4.13 6.48 -11.58
CA ASP A 99 -3.44 5.28 -12.05
C ASP A 99 -2.04 5.13 -11.41
N PRO A 100 -1.47 3.91 -11.40
CA PRO A 100 -0.09 3.70 -10.97
C PRO A 100 0.92 4.09 -12.06
N ASP A 101 1.52 5.28 -11.99
CA ASP A 101 2.40 5.79 -13.06
C ASP A 101 3.93 5.64 -12.87
N PRO A 102 4.73 5.46 -13.96
CA PRO A 102 6.20 5.36 -13.87
C PRO A 102 6.86 6.62 -13.25
N GLY A 103 7.45 6.45 -12.08
CA GLY A 103 7.94 7.55 -11.23
C GLY A 103 7.19 7.68 -9.90
N GLU A 104 6.05 7.00 -9.74
CA GLU A 104 5.21 7.07 -8.55
C GLU A 104 5.50 5.96 -7.52
N ILE A 105 5.30 6.28 -6.24
CA ILE A 105 5.30 5.29 -5.15
C ILE A 105 3.87 5.04 -4.66
N VAL A 106 3.26 3.98 -5.16
CA VAL A 106 1.90 3.51 -4.82
C VAL A 106 1.92 2.53 -3.66
N TRP A 107 0.76 2.30 -3.01
CA TRP A 107 0.62 1.23 -2.02
C TRP A 107 -0.21 0.07 -2.58
N THR A 108 0.31 -1.16 -2.47
CA THR A 108 -0.36 -2.40 -2.90
C THR A 108 0.04 -3.58 -2.01
N TRP A 109 -0.75 -4.66 -2.07
CA TRP A 109 -0.36 -5.95 -1.53
C TRP A 109 0.88 -6.51 -2.24
N VAL A 110 1.92 -6.84 -1.49
CA VAL A 110 3.12 -7.52 -2.01
C VAL A 110 3.17 -8.95 -1.47
N PRO A 111 3.09 -9.98 -2.33
CA PRO A 111 3.17 -11.37 -1.90
C PRO A 111 4.56 -11.71 -1.32
N TYR A 112 4.58 -12.69 -0.41
CA TYR A 112 5.83 -13.33 -0.02
C TYR A 112 6.35 -14.26 -1.12
N VAL A 113 7.64 -14.58 -1.10
CA VAL A 113 8.33 -15.38 -2.14
C VAL A 113 7.76 -16.80 -2.22
N GLU A 114 7.21 -17.31 -1.13
CA GLU A 114 6.50 -18.58 -1.04
C GLU A 114 5.23 -18.63 -1.91
N ASN A 115 4.68 -17.49 -2.32
CA ASN A 115 3.49 -17.35 -3.17
C ASN A 115 2.25 -18.14 -2.66
N ASP A 116 2.15 -18.33 -1.34
CA ASP A 116 1.08 -19.10 -0.68
C ASP A 116 -0.16 -18.26 -0.30
N GLY A 117 -0.39 -17.15 -1.01
CA GLY A 117 -1.46 -16.18 -0.73
C GLY A 117 -1.17 -15.23 0.45
N ARG A 118 -0.11 -15.45 1.23
CA ARG A 118 0.35 -14.51 2.26
C ARG A 118 1.24 -13.42 1.65
N GLY A 119 1.23 -12.26 2.28
CA GLY A 119 1.95 -11.07 1.84
C GLY A 119 1.85 -9.95 2.88
N LYS A 120 2.08 -8.71 2.44
CA LYS A 120 1.78 -7.51 3.21
C LYS A 120 1.60 -6.31 2.30
N ASP A 121 0.81 -5.33 2.74
CA ASP A 121 0.74 -4.00 2.13
C ASP A 121 2.12 -3.30 2.19
N ARG A 122 2.59 -2.75 1.06
CA ARG A 122 3.87 -2.02 0.96
C ARG A 122 3.79 -0.87 -0.03
N PRO A 123 4.64 0.16 0.15
CA PRO A 123 4.99 1.07 -0.93
C PRO A 123 5.78 0.34 -2.03
N VAL A 124 5.43 0.61 -3.29
CA VAL A 124 6.04 0.08 -4.50
C VAL A 124 6.35 1.26 -5.43
N LEU A 125 7.62 1.41 -5.84
CA LEU A 125 7.98 2.35 -6.89
C LEU A 125 7.63 1.73 -8.25
N ILE A 126 6.74 2.39 -9.00
CA ILE A 126 6.42 2.02 -10.37
C ILE A 126 7.52 2.54 -11.30
N ILE A 127 8.00 1.68 -12.19
CA ILE A 127 9.16 1.93 -13.06
C ILE A 127 8.85 1.87 -14.56
N ALA A 128 7.77 1.19 -14.97
CA ALA A 128 7.38 1.03 -16.38
C ALA A 128 5.87 0.77 -16.52
N ARG A 129 5.28 1.22 -17.63
CA ARG A 129 3.94 0.80 -18.08
C ARG A 129 4.08 -0.50 -18.88
N ILE A 130 3.17 -1.46 -18.70
CA ILE A 130 3.14 -2.72 -19.47
C ILE A 130 2.06 -2.65 -20.54
N ASP A 131 0.83 -2.34 -20.12
CA ASP A 131 -0.34 -2.08 -20.96
C ASP A 131 -1.22 -1.00 -20.31
N ALA A 132 -2.48 -0.85 -20.73
CA ALA A 132 -3.38 0.17 -20.17
C ALA A 132 -3.67 -0.03 -18.67
N GLU A 133 -3.79 -1.28 -18.23
CA GLU A 133 -4.30 -1.64 -16.90
C GLU A 133 -3.20 -2.02 -15.90
N THR A 134 -1.97 -2.26 -16.39
CA THR A 134 -0.88 -2.85 -15.62
C THR A 134 0.46 -2.15 -15.80
N THR A 135 1.20 -2.09 -14.69
CA THR A 135 2.55 -1.51 -14.61
C THR A 135 3.52 -2.44 -13.89
N ALA A 136 4.81 -2.17 -14.05
CA ALA A 136 5.89 -2.87 -13.36
C ALA A 136 6.45 -2.00 -12.24
N GLY A 137 6.70 -2.57 -11.07
CA GLY A 137 7.27 -1.84 -9.93
C GLY A 137 8.07 -2.70 -8.95
N CYS A 138 8.87 -2.05 -8.11
CA CYS A 138 9.69 -2.70 -7.08
C CYS A 138 9.30 -2.20 -5.69
N TYR A 139 9.10 -3.13 -4.74
CA TYR A 139 8.71 -2.76 -3.38
C TYR A 139 9.86 -2.08 -2.61
N LEU A 140 9.49 -1.20 -1.68
CA LEU A 140 10.43 -0.57 -0.76
C LEU A 140 10.46 -1.24 0.62
N SER A 141 11.57 -1.03 1.32
CA SER A 141 11.83 -1.45 2.70
C SER A 141 12.43 -0.30 3.47
N THR A 142 12.00 -0.05 4.71
CA THR A 142 12.71 0.88 5.62
C THR A 142 13.84 0.19 6.39
N LYS A 143 14.29 -0.98 5.91
CA LYS A 143 15.49 -1.67 6.37
C LYS A 143 16.43 -1.75 5.18
N GLU A 144 17.67 -1.32 5.40
CA GLU A 144 18.74 -1.55 4.44
C GLU A 144 19.02 -3.06 4.33
N HIS A 145 19.26 -3.51 3.10
CA HIS A 145 19.64 -4.87 2.78
C HIS A 145 20.73 -4.83 1.71
N ARG A 146 21.64 -5.81 1.71
CA ARG A 146 22.66 -5.92 0.64
C ARG A 146 21.96 -5.96 -0.73
N GLY A 147 22.42 -5.11 -1.65
CA GLY A 147 21.88 -5.02 -3.01
C GLY A 147 20.67 -4.09 -3.17
N PHE A 148 20.05 -3.62 -2.07
CA PHE A 148 18.98 -2.63 -2.15
C PHE A 148 19.58 -1.23 -2.36
N VAL A 149 18.80 -0.31 -2.92
CA VAL A 149 19.25 1.07 -3.22
C VAL A 149 18.33 2.07 -2.53
N SER A 150 18.92 3.06 -1.85
CA SER A 150 18.14 4.13 -1.20
C SER A 150 17.39 4.97 -2.23
N VAL A 151 16.12 5.24 -1.96
CA VAL A 151 15.28 6.26 -2.63
C VAL A 151 15.04 7.46 -1.71
N GLY A 152 15.78 7.55 -0.59
CA GLY A 152 15.61 8.53 0.46
C GLY A 152 14.30 8.37 1.23
N SER A 153 13.82 9.48 1.82
CA SER A 153 12.53 9.56 2.51
C SER A 153 11.51 10.41 1.73
N GLY A 154 10.24 10.25 2.07
CA GLY A 154 9.13 11.00 1.49
C GLY A 154 7.76 10.57 2.02
N PRO A 155 6.66 11.19 1.53
CA PRO A 155 5.30 11.06 2.06
C PRO A 155 4.65 9.66 1.91
N TRP A 156 5.31 8.73 1.21
CA TRP A 156 4.92 7.33 1.24
C TRP A 156 5.11 6.68 2.62
N ASP A 157 6.09 7.11 3.43
CA ASP A 157 6.23 6.68 4.83
C ASP A 157 5.82 7.79 5.80
N SER A 158 4.79 7.55 6.61
CA SER A 158 4.28 8.54 7.58
C SER A 158 5.27 8.91 8.69
N LYS A 159 6.33 8.11 8.87
CA LYS A 159 7.44 8.38 9.80
C LYS A 159 8.63 9.08 9.13
N GLY A 160 8.56 9.36 7.83
CA GLY A 160 9.62 10.04 7.07
C GLY A 160 10.97 9.31 7.07
N ARG A 161 10.97 7.97 7.23
CA ARG A 161 12.20 7.18 7.26
C ARG A 161 12.78 7.02 5.86
N GLU A 162 14.08 6.82 5.80
CA GLU A 162 14.74 6.36 4.59
C GLU A 162 14.16 5.02 4.14
N SER A 163 13.98 4.91 2.83
CA SER A 163 13.40 3.75 2.14
C SER A 163 14.37 3.24 1.09
N PHE A 164 14.45 1.93 0.98
CA PHE A 164 15.37 1.20 0.11
C PHE A 164 14.57 0.31 -0.85
N LEU A 165 14.80 0.46 -2.14
CA LEU A 165 14.18 -0.33 -3.20
C LEU A 165 14.84 -1.71 -3.33
N SER A 166 14.03 -2.75 -3.51
CA SER A 166 14.46 -4.13 -3.80
C SER A 166 14.54 -4.35 -5.33
N PRO A 167 15.74 -4.35 -5.97
CA PRO A 167 15.82 -4.42 -7.44
C PRO A 167 15.56 -5.81 -8.02
N GLU A 168 15.72 -6.88 -7.23
CA GLU A 168 15.62 -8.26 -7.71
C GLU A 168 14.18 -8.73 -7.98
N ARG A 169 13.19 -8.19 -7.26
CA ARG A 169 11.78 -8.59 -7.36
C ARG A 169 10.98 -7.48 -8.02
N ILE A 170 10.69 -7.65 -9.30
CA ILE A 170 9.80 -6.76 -10.06
C ILE A 170 8.39 -7.37 -10.04
N LEU A 171 7.42 -6.54 -9.65
CA LEU A 171 6.02 -6.88 -9.50
C LEU A 171 5.22 -6.34 -10.68
N LEU A 172 4.26 -7.11 -11.18
CA LEU A 172 3.13 -6.59 -11.94
C LEU A 172 2.13 -6.01 -10.94
N VAL A 173 1.73 -4.76 -11.14
CA VAL A 173 0.72 -4.05 -10.37
C VAL A 173 -0.39 -3.64 -11.34
N SER A 174 -1.63 -4.01 -11.04
CA SER A 174 -2.81 -3.52 -11.77
C SER A 174 -3.36 -2.27 -11.09
N HIS A 175 -4.03 -1.38 -11.84
CA HIS A 175 -4.83 -0.28 -11.28
C HIS A 175 -5.75 -0.79 -10.14
N ASP A 176 -6.56 -1.81 -10.41
CA ASP A 176 -7.48 -2.43 -9.41
C ASP A 176 -6.74 -3.15 -8.26
N GLY A 177 -5.45 -3.40 -8.43
CA GLY A 177 -4.55 -3.92 -7.40
C GLY A 177 -4.04 -2.84 -6.45
N MET A 178 -4.12 -1.57 -6.82
CA MET A 178 -3.65 -0.44 -6.01
C MET A 178 -4.61 -0.14 -4.84
N ARG A 179 -4.04 0.21 -3.69
CA ARG A 179 -4.78 0.56 -2.46
C ARG A 179 -4.73 2.05 -2.13
N ARG A 180 -3.73 2.78 -2.64
CA ARG A 180 -3.61 4.24 -2.56
C ARG A 180 -2.81 4.76 -3.74
N GLU A 181 -3.32 5.83 -4.35
CA GLU A 181 -2.65 6.70 -5.31
C GLU A 181 -1.21 7.03 -4.88
N GLY A 182 -0.36 7.20 -5.87
CA GLY A 182 1.06 7.30 -5.68
C GLY A 182 1.53 8.60 -5.05
N ASN A 183 2.84 8.64 -4.85
CA ASN A 183 3.56 9.83 -4.44
C ASN A 183 4.79 9.91 -5.35
N VAL A 184 4.90 10.98 -6.14
CA VAL A 184 5.99 11.15 -7.10
C VAL A 184 7.35 11.09 -6.41
N LEU A 185 8.20 10.15 -6.84
CA LEU A 185 9.61 10.12 -6.48
C LEU A 185 10.37 11.09 -7.39
N PRO A 186 11.15 12.05 -6.86
CA PRO A 186 11.93 12.96 -7.71
C PRO A 186 12.88 12.22 -8.66
N ARG A 187 12.99 12.73 -9.90
CA ARG A 187 13.69 12.07 -11.01
C ARG A 187 15.14 11.70 -10.67
N GLU A 188 15.83 12.56 -9.93
CA GLU A 188 17.21 12.36 -9.48
C GLU A 188 17.40 11.16 -8.54
N ARG A 189 16.31 10.65 -7.92
CA ARG A 189 16.30 9.40 -7.14
C ARG A 189 15.72 8.22 -7.93
N PHE A 190 14.84 8.51 -8.88
CA PHE A 190 14.27 7.52 -9.79
C PHE A 190 15.34 6.90 -10.71
N ASP A 191 16.14 7.72 -11.40
CA ASP A 191 17.11 7.23 -12.39
C ASP A 191 18.15 6.25 -11.78
N PRO A 192 18.76 6.51 -10.60
CA PRO A 192 19.66 5.54 -9.96
C PRO A 192 18.97 4.24 -9.53
N ALA A 193 17.69 4.32 -9.13
CA ALA A 193 16.92 3.16 -8.72
C ALA A 193 16.57 2.25 -9.91
N VAL A 194 16.09 2.81 -11.02
CA VAL A 194 15.87 2.07 -12.27
C VAL A 194 17.18 1.49 -12.80
N ALA A 195 18.27 2.26 -12.79
CA ALA A 195 19.57 1.74 -13.19
C ALA A 195 20.04 0.55 -12.33
N ALA A 196 19.64 0.47 -11.06
CA ALA A 196 19.91 -0.68 -10.21
C ALA A 196 19.06 -1.91 -10.56
N VAL A 197 17.77 -1.71 -10.87
CA VAL A 197 16.90 -2.77 -11.40
C VAL A 197 17.48 -3.34 -12.70
N LEU A 198 17.80 -2.49 -13.67
CA LEU A 198 18.35 -2.90 -14.96
C LEU A 198 19.65 -3.72 -14.81
N ARG A 199 20.57 -3.28 -13.92
CA ARG A 199 21.80 -4.02 -13.60
C ARG A 199 21.51 -5.38 -12.95
N ALA A 200 20.51 -5.49 -12.08
CA ALA A 200 20.17 -6.76 -11.41
C ALA A 200 19.64 -7.82 -12.39
N HIS A 201 18.97 -7.40 -13.47
CA HIS A 201 18.37 -8.31 -14.47
C HIS A 201 19.18 -8.45 -15.76
N GLY A 202 20.39 -7.86 -15.82
CA GLY A 202 21.25 -7.90 -17.00
C GLY A 202 20.70 -7.14 -18.21
N VAL A 203 19.68 -6.29 -18.01
CA VAL A 203 19.04 -5.53 -19.09
C VAL A 203 19.90 -4.31 -19.40
N THR A 204 20.58 -4.32 -20.54
CA THR A 204 21.24 -3.12 -21.07
C THR A 204 20.18 -2.14 -21.54
N GLY A 205 20.11 -0.98 -20.90
CA GLY A 205 19.20 0.09 -21.31
C GLY A 205 19.45 0.49 -22.77
N SER A 206 18.42 0.40 -23.60
CA SER A 206 18.48 0.92 -24.98
C SER A 206 18.53 2.44 -24.91
N HIS A 207 19.67 3.01 -25.29
CA HIS A 207 19.87 4.44 -25.50
C HIS A 207 19.18 4.92 -26.79
#